data_AF-A0A8S1E2U7-F1
#
_entry.id   AF-A0A8S1E2U7-F1
#
_cell.length_a   1.000
_cell.length_b   1.000
_cell.length_c   1.000
_cell.angle_alpha   90.00
_cell.angle_beta   90.00
_cell.angle_gamma   90.00
#
_symmetry.space_group_name_H-M   'P 1'
#
loop_
_entity.id
_entity.type
_entity.pdbx_description
1 polymer ?
#
loop_
_entity_poly.entity_id
_entity_poly.type
_entity_poly.pdbx_seq_one_letter_code
_entity_poly.pdbx_strand_id
1 'polypeptide(L)'
;MKRNKKTQETNKMVLPDYTCGPSIQDFSMEWRTVELAVRDILKMQPVSRKNWMLSIEVIFYKLVVSPNYEFLQLAYDRIQIIFEAHVKECAQRIERSPAGNLLNDYYDIWNNFDDACKKLQALFFSLNSELRSIKYEDADLNDGSFMEIQNLGKKYFSLLIESHDKNVERPLVTSQR
;
A
#
# COMPACT_ATOMS: atom_id res chain seq x y z
N MET A 1 20.48 -9.29 69.22
CA MET A 1 20.59 -9.40 67.76
C MET A 1 19.33 -8.85 67.10
N LYS A 2 19.36 -7.61 66.60
CA LYS A 2 18.25 -7.00 65.85
C LYS A 2 18.78 -6.66 64.44
N ARG A 3 18.26 -7.34 63.42
CA ARG A 3 18.64 -7.11 62.00
C ARG A 3 17.92 -5.84 61.52
N ASN A 4 18.68 -4.77 61.26
CA ASN A 4 18.21 -3.61 60.51
C ASN A 4 18.02 -4.01 59.05
N LYS A 5 16.77 -4.00 58.56
CA LYS A 5 16.47 -4.05 57.13
C LYS A 5 16.81 -2.69 56.53
N LYS A 6 17.89 -2.63 55.74
CA LYS A 6 18.12 -1.53 54.79
C LYS A 6 16.98 -1.54 53.78
N THR A 7 16.18 -0.49 53.78
CA THR A 7 15.26 -0.16 52.69
C THR A 7 16.12 0.12 51.45
N GLN A 8 16.11 -0.79 50.48
CA GLN A 8 16.59 -0.49 49.14
C GLN A 8 15.54 0.39 48.47
N GLU A 9 15.85 1.68 48.33
CA GLU A 9 15.19 2.55 47.36
C GLU A 9 15.45 1.95 45.98
N THR A 10 14.43 1.28 45.45
CA THR A 10 14.40 0.89 44.06
C THR A 10 14.22 2.18 43.27
N ASN A 11 15.32 2.67 42.68
CA ASN A 11 15.28 3.57 41.55
C ASN A 11 14.43 2.89 40.46
N LYS A 12 13.12 3.14 40.48
CA LYS A 12 12.26 2.87 39.34
C LYS A 12 12.75 3.80 38.24
N MET A 13 13.55 3.25 37.35
CA MET A 13 13.85 3.84 36.07
C MET A 13 12.50 4.08 35.39
N VAL A 14 12.06 5.33 35.38
CA VAL A 14 10.87 5.74 34.64
C VAL A 14 11.24 5.54 33.18
N LEU A 15 10.76 4.44 32.59
CA LEU A 15 10.80 4.28 31.14
C LEU A 15 10.03 5.46 30.55
N PRO A 16 10.60 6.18 29.57
CA PRO A 16 9.87 7.26 28.91
C PRO A 16 8.57 6.70 28.36
N ASP A 17 7.50 7.46 28.55
CA ASP A 17 6.17 7.15 28.07
C ASP A 17 6.20 7.16 26.53
N TYR A 18 6.34 5.98 25.91
CA TYR A 18 6.35 5.80 24.45
C TYR A 18 4.93 5.85 23.85
N THR A 19 4.07 6.73 24.36
CA THR A 19 2.69 6.92 23.86
C THR A 19 2.61 7.83 22.63
N CYS A 20 3.73 8.32 22.10
CA CYS A 20 3.73 9.11 20.87
C CYS A 20 4.03 8.21 19.67
N GLY A 21 2.98 7.81 18.93
CA GLY A 21 3.12 7.31 17.57
C GLY A 21 3.85 8.32 16.68
N PRO A 22 4.42 7.90 15.54
CA PRO A 22 5.11 8.80 14.64
C PRO A 22 4.16 9.93 14.23
N SER A 23 4.59 11.18 14.36
CA SER A 23 3.78 12.27 13.84
C SER A 23 3.57 12.08 12.34
N ILE A 24 2.46 12.58 11.79
CA ILE A 24 2.20 12.54 10.33
C ILE A 24 3.37 13.14 9.54
N GLN A 25 4.07 14.11 10.12
CA GLN A 25 5.26 14.74 9.55
C GLN A 25 6.47 13.79 9.52
N ASP A 26 6.68 13.01 10.58
CA ASP A 26 7.73 11.99 10.65
C ASP A 26 7.46 10.86 9.65
N PHE A 27 6.19 10.39 9.58
CA PHE A 27 5.78 9.41 8.57
C PHE A 27 6.06 9.91 7.15
N SER A 28 5.64 11.14 6.82
CA SER A 28 5.74 11.66 5.46
C SER A 28 7.20 11.77 4.98
N MET A 29 8.13 12.06 5.90
CA MET A 29 9.55 12.14 5.57
C MET A 29 10.14 10.75 5.30
N GLU A 30 9.84 9.79 6.17
CA GLU A 30 10.37 8.42 6.10
C GLU A 30 9.77 7.63 4.94
N TRP A 31 8.48 7.84 4.66
CA TRP A 31 7.74 7.10 3.64
C TRP A 31 7.98 7.62 2.21
N ARG A 32 8.49 8.84 2.05
CA ARG A 32 8.62 9.50 0.75
C ARG A 32 9.39 8.67 -0.28
N THR A 33 10.48 8.02 0.12
CA THR A 33 11.27 7.18 -0.80
C THR A 33 10.49 5.95 -1.26
N VAL A 34 9.72 5.34 -0.37
CA VAL A 34 8.82 4.22 -0.70
C VAL A 34 7.73 4.70 -1.66
N GLU A 35 7.07 5.80 -1.34
CA GLU A 35 6.01 6.37 -2.18
C GLU A 35 6.48 6.66 -3.61
N LEU A 36 7.65 7.28 -3.76
CA LEU A 36 8.23 7.55 -5.07
C LEU A 36 8.53 6.26 -5.83
N ALA A 37 9.14 5.27 -5.17
CA ALA A 37 9.41 3.97 -5.79
C ALA A 37 8.13 3.26 -6.23
N VAL A 38 7.05 3.31 -5.43
CA VAL A 38 5.75 2.72 -5.79
C VAL A 38 5.16 3.38 -7.03
N ARG A 39 5.18 4.72 -7.09
CA ARG A 39 4.70 5.47 -8.25
C ARG A 39 5.50 5.14 -9.51
N ASP A 40 6.83 5.09 -9.40
CA ASP A 40 7.72 4.77 -10.52
C ASP A 40 7.46 3.35 -11.02
N ILE A 41 7.31 2.36 -10.12
CA ILE A 41 7.01 0.98 -10.49
C ILE A 41 5.67 0.87 -11.23
N LEU A 42 4.61 1.50 -10.72
CA LEU A 42 3.29 1.49 -11.39
C LEU A 42 3.35 2.12 -12.78
N LYS A 43 4.16 3.17 -12.96
CA LYS A 43 4.37 3.81 -14.26
C LYS A 43 5.43 3.12 -15.13
N MET A 44 5.88 1.92 -14.71
CA MET A 44 6.93 1.14 -15.37
C MET A 44 8.20 1.96 -15.62
N GLN A 45 8.49 2.93 -14.75
CA GLN A 45 9.69 3.75 -14.77
C GLN A 45 10.84 3.05 -14.02
N PRO A 46 12.09 3.31 -14.41
CA PRO A 46 13.24 2.71 -13.73
C PRO A 46 13.40 3.26 -12.31
N VAL A 47 13.42 2.35 -11.33
CA VAL A 47 13.80 2.69 -9.95
C VAL A 47 15.28 2.42 -9.76
N SER A 48 16.03 3.43 -9.28
CA SER A 48 17.46 3.24 -9.00
C SER A 48 17.67 2.17 -7.92
N ARG A 49 18.75 1.39 -8.02
CA ARG A 49 19.09 0.37 -7.00
C ARG A 49 19.17 0.96 -5.60
N LYS A 50 19.70 2.19 -5.48
CA LYS A 50 19.78 2.91 -4.19
C LYS A 50 18.38 3.12 -3.60
N ASN A 51 17.45 3.68 -4.38
CA ASN A 51 16.09 3.95 -3.90
C ASN A 51 15.34 2.64 -3.62
N TRP A 52 15.54 1.62 -4.44
CA TRP A 52 14.97 0.29 -4.21
C TRP A 52 15.40 -0.29 -2.86
N MET A 53 16.70 -0.28 -2.56
CA MET A 53 17.24 -0.79 -1.29
C MET A 53 16.74 0.03 -0.10
N LEU A 54 16.76 1.36 -0.19
CA LEU A 54 16.25 2.24 0.87
C LEU A 54 14.76 1.99 1.15
N SER A 55 13.96 1.76 0.11
CA SER A 55 12.54 1.44 0.27
C SER A 55 12.34 0.10 0.98
N ILE A 56 13.13 -0.93 0.63
CA ILE A 56 13.09 -2.23 1.34
C ILE A 56 13.46 -2.03 2.81
N GLU A 57 14.50 -1.27 3.11
CA GLU A 57 14.93 -0.99 4.48
C GLU A 57 13.83 -0.30 5.28
N VAL A 58 13.22 0.77 4.73
CA VAL A 58 12.12 1.48 5.40
C VAL A 58 10.94 0.55 5.67
N ILE A 59 10.50 -0.21 4.67
CA ILE A 59 9.39 -1.17 4.82
C ILE A 59 9.73 -2.19 5.91
N PHE A 60 10.92 -2.79 5.87
CA PHE A 60 11.32 -3.80 6.83
C PHE A 60 11.40 -3.24 8.26
N TYR A 61 12.12 -2.13 8.46
CA TYR A 61 12.30 -1.59 9.81
C TYR A 61 10.99 -1.05 10.41
N LYS A 62 10.21 -0.31 9.63
CA LYS A 62 9.02 0.40 10.14
C LYS A 62 7.78 -0.46 10.22
N LEU A 63 7.65 -1.46 9.34
CA LEU A 63 6.43 -2.27 9.26
C LEU A 63 6.61 -3.70 9.77
N VAL A 64 7.84 -4.22 9.83
CA VAL A 64 8.10 -5.62 10.23
C VAL A 64 8.83 -5.70 11.57
N VAL A 65 9.98 -5.02 11.72
CA VAL A 65 10.81 -5.14 12.93
C VAL A 65 10.21 -4.41 14.12
N SER A 66 9.67 -3.21 13.90
CA SER A 66 9.03 -2.39 14.93
C SER A 66 7.61 -2.04 14.47
N PRO A 67 6.70 -3.04 14.40
CA PRO A 67 5.38 -2.85 13.81
C PRO A 67 4.61 -1.80 14.60
N ASN A 68 4.39 -0.66 13.96
CA ASN A 68 3.50 0.38 14.45
C ASN A 68 2.23 0.35 13.61
N TYR A 69 1.10 0.02 14.24
CA TYR A 69 -0.19 -0.12 13.55
C TYR A 69 -0.60 1.18 12.85
N GLU A 70 -0.37 2.34 13.47
CA GLU A 70 -0.68 3.64 12.88
C GLU A 70 0.18 3.92 11.64
N PHE A 71 1.48 3.61 11.70
CA PHE A 71 2.36 3.72 10.52
C PHE A 71 1.93 2.75 9.41
N LEU A 72 1.55 1.51 9.75
CA LEU A 72 1.04 0.52 8.81
C LEU A 72 -0.25 1.00 8.13
N GLN A 73 -1.20 1.53 8.90
CA GLN A 73 -2.45 2.10 8.37
C GLN A 73 -2.15 3.25 7.41
N LEU A 74 -1.32 4.22 7.81
CA LEU A 74 -0.93 5.35 6.96
C LEU A 74 -0.21 4.88 5.68
N ALA A 75 0.67 3.89 5.77
CA ALA A 75 1.34 3.30 4.62
C ALA A 75 0.33 2.69 3.63
N TYR A 76 -0.65 1.93 4.13
CA TYR A 76 -1.71 1.35 3.32
C TYR A 76 -2.61 2.38 2.67
N ASP A 77 -3.06 3.38 3.42
CA ASP A 77 -3.88 4.48 2.90
C ASP A 77 -3.15 5.21 1.76
N ARG A 78 -1.85 5.48 1.93
CA ARG A 78 -1.02 6.08 0.88
C ARG A 78 -0.92 5.20 -0.35
N ILE A 79 -0.69 3.90 -0.19
CA ILE A 79 -0.62 2.95 -1.31
C ILE A 79 -1.97 2.91 -2.05
N GLN A 80 -3.08 2.83 -1.33
CA GLN A 80 -4.43 2.86 -1.89
C GLN A 80 -4.68 4.12 -2.73
N ILE A 81 -4.31 5.30 -2.22
CA ILE A 81 -4.41 6.57 -2.96
C ILE A 81 -3.59 6.52 -4.26
N ILE A 82 -2.38 5.95 -4.22
CA ILE A 82 -1.53 5.84 -5.41
C ILE A 82 -2.16 4.89 -6.44
N PHE A 83 -2.66 3.72 -6.01
CA PHE A 83 -3.36 2.78 -6.89
C PHE A 83 -4.60 3.41 -7.52
N GLU A 84 -5.42 4.10 -6.71
CA GLU A 84 -6.62 4.76 -7.19
C GLU A 84 -6.30 5.83 -8.25
N ALA A 85 -5.28 6.66 -7.99
CA ALA A 85 -4.83 7.67 -8.93
C ALA A 85 -4.33 7.04 -10.24
N HIS A 86 -3.54 5.97 -10.15
CA HIS A 86 -3.01 5.27 -11.33
C HIS A 86 -4.12 4.60 -12.14
N VAL A 87 -5.08 3.94 -11.48
CA VAL A 87 -6.25 3.35 -12.15
C VAL A 87 -7.10 4.41 -12.84
N LYS A 88 -7.28 5.58 -12.24
CA LYS A 88 -7.96 6.71 -12.91
C LYS A 88 -7.20 7.17 -14.16
N GLU A 89 -5.87 7.25 -14.11
CA GLU A 89 -5.04 7.56 -15.30
C GLU A 89 -5.23 6.50 -16.39
N CYS A 90 -5.24 5.21 -16.04
CA CYS A 90 -5.49 4.11 -16.97
C CYS A 90 -6.90 4.17 -17.59
N ALA A 91 -7.93 4.42 -16.78
CA ALA A 91 -9.31 4.55 -17.24
C ALA A 91 -9.46 5.69 -18.27
N GLN A 92 -8.87 6.86 -18.00
CA GLN A 92 -8.87 7.98 -18.94
C GLN A 92 -8.17 7.64 -20.27
N ARG A 93 -7.14 6.79 -20.23
CA ARG A 93 -6.44 6.34 -21.44
C ARG A 93 -7.34 5.41 -22.28
N ILE A 94 -8.07 4.51 -21.63
CA ILE A 94 -9.05 3.63 -22.26
C ILE A 94 -10.19 4.43 -22.88
N GLU A 95 -10.77 5.39 -22.15
CA GLU A 95 -11.86 6.24 -22.66
C GLU A 95 -11.47 7.03 -23.93
N ARG A 96 -10.18 7.35 -24.08
CA ARG A 96 -9.63 8.05 -25.24
C ARG A 96 -9.19 7.10 -26.37
N SER A 97 -9.24 5.78 -26.14
CA SER A 97 -8.76 4.78 -27.10
C SER A 97 -9.78 4.64 -28.24
N PRO A 98 -9.34 4.65 -29.51
CA PRO A 98 -10.23 4.38 -30.64
C PRO A 98 -10.85 2.98 -30.53
N ALA A 99 -12.11 2.82 -30.94
CA ALA A 99 -12.84 1.55 -30.82
C ALA A 99 -12.10 0.35 -31.45
N GLY A 100 -11.37 0.57 -32.56
CA GLY A 100 -10.57 -0.48 -33.22
C GLY A 100 -9.32 -0.93 -32.46
N ASN A 101 -8.85 -0.14 -31.48
CA ASN A 101 -7.67 -0.44 -30.67
C ASN A 101 -8.00 -0.69 -29.19
N LEU A 102 -9.25 -0.53 -28.78
CA LEU A 102 -9.69 -0.62 -27.38
C LEU A 102 -9.19 -1.89 -26.69
N LEU A 103 -9.33 -3.06 -27.33
CA LEU A 103 -8.90 -4.33 -26.77
C LEU A 103 -7.37 -4.41 -26.58
N ASN A 104 -6.61 -3.85 -27.53
CA ASN A 104 -5.15 -3.81 -27.44
C ASN A 104 -4.70 -2.87 -26.31
N ASP A 105 -5.31 -1.69 -26.20
CA ASP A 105 -5.01 -0.74 -25.12
C ASP A 105 -5.35 -1.32 -23.75
N TYR A 106 -6.47 -2.04 -23.61
CA TYR A 106 -6.80 -2.79 -22.41
C TYR A 106 -5.75 -3.85 -22.06
N TYR A 107 -5.35 -4.65 -23.04
CA TYR A 107 -4.37 -5.70 -22.87
C TYR A 107 -3.01 -5.15 -22.42
N ASP A 108 -2.54 -4.07 -23.07
CA ASP A 108 -1.28 -3.41 -22.73
C ASP A 108 -1.32 -2.79 -21.34
N ILE A 109 -2.44 -2.15 -20.97
CA ILE A 109 -2.63 -1.59 -19.63
C ILE A 109 -2.62 -2.69 -18.58
N TRP A 110 -3.33 -3.81 -18.81
CA TRP A 110 -3.34 -4.94 -17.90
C TRP A 110 -1.95 -5.54 -17.71
N ASN A 111 -1.21 -5.84 -18.79
CA ASN A 111 0.11 -6.46 -18.67
C ASN A 111 1.10 -5.57 -17.92
N ASN A 112 1.12 -4.27 -18.23
CA ASN A 112 1.98 -3.32 -17.53
C ASN A 112 1.61 -3.23 -16.05
N PHE A 113 0.30 -3.20 -15.74
CA PHE A 113 -0.18 -3.12 -14.37
C PHE A 113 0.11 -4.41 -13.57
N ASP A 114 -0.09 -5.59 -14.16
CA ASP A 114 0.22 -6.88 -13.54
C ASP A 114 1.73 -7.02 -13.27
N ASP A 115 2.57 -6.63 -14.23
CA ASP A 115 4.02 -6.63 -14.05
C ASP A 115 4.49 -5.63 -12.99
N ALA A 116 3.88 -4.45 -12.93
CA ALA A 116 4.10 -3.50 -11.84
C ALA A 116 3.70 -4.10 -10.49
N CYS A 117 2.55 -4.79 -10.41
CA CYS A 117 2.11 -5.46 -9.19
C CYS A 117 3.07 -6.57 -8.73
N LYS A 118 3.65 -7.34 -9.65
CA LYS A 118 4.70 -8.33 -9.31
C LYS A 118 5.95 -7.66 -8.73
N LYS A 119 6.37 -6.53 -9.31
CA LYS A 119 7.50 -5.74 -8.78
C LYS A 119 7.18 -5.16 -7.40
N LEU A 120 5.98 -4.63 -7.19
CA LEU A 120 5.53 -4.17 -5.88
C LEU A 120 5.47 -5.31 -4.87
N GLN A 121 5.01 -6.50 -5.27
CA GLN A 121 5.02 -7.68 -4.40
C GLN A 121 6.44 -8.03 -3.94
N ALA A 122 7.43 -7.90 -4.82
CA ALA A 122 8.84 -8.08 -4.47
C ALA A 122 9.36 -6.97 -3.55
N LEU A 123 9.01 -5.70 -3.80
CA LEU A 123 9.39 -4.58 -2.94
C LEU A 123 8.84 -4.73 -1.51
N PHE A 124 7.60 -5.18 -1.40
CA PHE A 124 6.89 -5.39 -0.14
C PHE A 124 7.00 -6.83 0.39
N PHE A 125 7.97 -7.62 -0.09
CA PHE A 125 8.05 -9.05 0.22
C PHE A 125 7.97 -9.36 1.72
N SER A 126 8.76 -8.65 2.54
CA SER A 126 8.80 -8.85 3.99
C SER A 126 7.45 -8.53 4.63
N LEU A 127 6.84 -7.39 4.29
CA LEU A 127 5.51 -7.01 4.79
C LEU A 127 4.45 -8.02 4.39
N ASN A 128 4.44 -8.45 3.12
CA ASN A 128 3.49 -9.45 2.63
C ASN A 128 3.62 -10.78 3.40
N SER A 129 4.84 -11.14 3.84
CA SER A 129 5.07 -12.32 4.67
C SER A 129 4.41 -12.19 6.04
N GLU A 130 4.57 -11.05 6.72
CA GLU A 130 3.92 -10.78 8.01
C GLU A 130 2.39 -10.70 7.89
N LEU A 131 1.88 -10.13 6.80
CA LEU A 131 0.43 -10.08 6.60
C LEU A 131 -0.17 -11.46 6.35
N ARG A 132 0.61 -12.41 5.80
CA ARG A 132 0.16 -13.80 5.68
C ARG A 132 0.06 -14.45 7.04
N SER A 133 1.06 -14.31 7.92
CA SER A 133 1.01 -14.91 9.26
C SER A 133 -0.19 -14.40 10.05
N ILE A 134 -0.46 -13.09 10.03
CA ILE A 134 -1.62 -12.48 10.70
C ILE A 134 -2.95 -13.06 10.19
N LYS A 135 -3.08 -13.29 8.87
CA LYS A 135 -4.31 -13.85 8.26
C LYS A 135 -4.60 -15.30 8.68
N TYR A 136 -3.59 -16.07 9.09
CA TYR A 136 -3.78 -17.45 9.54
C TYR A 136 -4.11 -17.56 11.03
N GLU A 137 -3.77 -16.56 11.83
CA GLU A 137 -4.00 -16.58 13.28
C GLU A 137 -5.37 -16.00 13.66
N ASP A 138 -5.86 -14.96 12.97
CA ASP A 138 -7.13 -14.30 13.27
C ASP A 138 -8.06 -14.21 12.04
N ALA A 139 -8.67 -15.34 11.65
CA ALA A 139 -9.64 -15.38 10.55
C ALA A 139 -10.91 -14.54 10.82
N ASP A 140 -11.21 -14.26 12.09
CA ASP A 140 -12.40 -13.51 12.52
C ASP A 140 -12.17 -11.98 12.68
N LEU A 141 -10.91 -11.50 12.68
CA LEU A 141 -10.58 -10.05 12.77
C LEU A 141 -10.34 -9.39 11.41
N ASN A 142 -10.38 -10.18 10.33
CA ASN A 142 -10.04 -9.73 8.99
C ASN A 142 -11.24 -9.07 8.29
N ASP A 143 -11.70 -7.94 8.83
CA ASP A 143 -12.71 -7.06 8.23
C ASP A 143 -12.17 -6.28 7.00
N GLY A 144 -11.23 -6.88 6.26
CA GLY A 144 -10.75 -6.37 4.97
C GLY A 144 -9.76 -5.20 5.01
N SER A 145 -9.16 -4.84 6.16
CA SER A 145 -8.30 -3.63 6.24
C SER A 145 -6.94 -3.76 5.55
N PHE A 146 -6.25 -4.91 5.71
CA PHE A 146 -4.91 -5.11 5.14
C PHE A 146 -4.84 -6.39 4.28
N MET A 147 -4.35 -6.22 3.06
CA MET A 147 -4.14 -7.32 2.12
C MET A 147 -2.80 -7.21 1.43
N GLU A 148 -2.27 -8.34 0.97
CA GLU A 148 -1.04 -8.33 0.17
C GLU A 148 -1.15 -7.35 -1.00
N ILE A 149 -0.06 -6.65 -1.28
CA ILE A 149 -0.05 -5.56 -2.26
C ILE A 149 -0.49 -6.02 -3.66
N GLN A 150 -0.18 -7.26 -4.04
CA GLN A 150 -0.65 -7.82 -5.32
C GLN A 150 -2.19 -7.97 -5.35
N ASN A 151 -2.80 -8.39 -4.25
CA ASN A 151 -4.25 -8.53 -4.15
C ASN A 151 -4.94 -7.17 -4.11
N LEU A 152 -4.29 -6.17 -3.48
CA LEU A 152 -4.73 -4.79 -3.53
C LEU A 152 -4.74 -4.28 -4.98
N GLY A 153 -3.65 -4.51 -5.73
CA GLY A 153 -3.57 -4.16 -7.15
C GLY A 153 -4.70 -4.79 -7.97
N LYS A 154 -4.94 -6.09 -7.81
CA LYS A 154 -6.05 -6.80 -8.47
C LYS A 154 -7.41 -6.17 -8.15
N LYS A 155 -7.68 -5.86 -6.88
CA LYS A 155 -8.91 -5.17 -6.46
C LYS A 155 -9.11 -3.85 -7.21
N TYR A 156 -8.07 -3.02 -7.29
CA TYR A 156 -8.15 -1.73 -7.99
C TYR A 156 -8.31 -1.88 -9.51
N PHE A 157 -7.68 -2.89 -10.12
CA PHE A 157 -7.89 -3.15 -11.53
C PHE A 157 -9.31 -3.65 -11.83
N SER A 158 -9.90 -4.48 -10.97
CA SER A 158 -11.31 -4.87 -11.11
C SER A 158 -12.24 -3.66 -11.07
N LEU A 159 -12.00 -2.71 -10.16
CA LEU A 159 -12.76 -1.45 -10.10
C LEU A 159 -12.63 -0.62 -11.40
N LEU A 160 -11.47 -0.65 -12.05
CA LEU A 160 -11.28 -0.02 -13.36
C LEU A 160 -12.24 -0.62 -14.38
N ILE A 161 -12.29 -1.94 -14.49
CA ILE A 161 -13.16 -2.66 -15.45
C ILE A 161 -14.62 -2.35 -15.17
N GLU A 162 -15.05 -2.50 -13.91
CA GLU A 162 -16.44 -2.25 -13.50
C GLU A 162 -16.88 -0.80 -13.77
N SER A 163 -15.98 0.17 -13.60
CA SER A 163 -16.28 1.58 -13.86
C SER A 163 -16.48 1.86 -15.35
N HIS A 164 -15.70 1.22 -16.21
CA HIS A 164 -15.84 1.37 -17.65
C HIS A 164 -17.09 0.68 -18.18
N ASP A 165 -17.40 -0.55 -17.72
CA ASP A 165 -18.61 -1.27 -18.16
C ASP A 165 -19.89 -0.47 -17.84
N LYS A 166 -19.97 0.13 -16.65
CA LYS A 166 -21.09 1.02 -16.26
C LYS A 166 -21.21 2.28 -17.11
N ASN A 167 -20.09 2.77 -17.68
CA ASN A 167 -20.08 3.93 -18.57
C ASN A 167 -20.45 3.52 -20.01
N VAL A 168 -20.09 2.31 -20.45
CA VAL A 168 -20.47 1.75 -21.76
C VAL A 168 -21.95 1.41 -21.84
N GLU A 169 -22.60 1.03 -20.74
CA GLU A 169 -24.06 0.82 -20.69
C GLU A 169 -24.88 2.13 -20.72
N ARG A 170 -24.24 3.31 -20.66
CA ARG A 170 -24.90 4.62 -20.82
C ARG A 170 -24.58 5.27 -22.16
N PRO A 171 -25.11 4.73 -23.26
CA PRO A 171 -25.75 5.60 -24.22
C PRO A 171 -27.04 4.97 -24.78
N LEU A 172 -28.20 5.57 -24.45
CA LEU A 172 -29.42 5.72 -25.28
C LEU A 172 -30.58 6.19 -24.39
N VAL A 173 -30.49 7.41 -23.86
CA VAL A 173 -31.70 8.24 -23.77
C VAL A 173 -31.52 9.30 -24.84
N THR A 174 -31.98 8.94 -26.04
CA THR A 174 -32.21 9.89 -27.12
C THR A 174 -33.01 11.06 -26.57
N SER A 175 -32.40 12.24 -26.55
CA SER A 175 -33.13 13.49 -26.50
C SER A 175 -33.94 13.60 -27.80
N GLN A 176 -35.17 13.11 -27.75
CA GLN A 176 -36.23 13.52 -28.68
C GLN A 176 -37.18 14.43 -27.92
N ARG A 177 -36.99 15.75 -28.08
CA ARG A 177 -37.97 16.73 -28.57
C ARG A 177 -37.57 18.15 -28.17
#